data_AF-A0AAJ0JN85-F1
#
_entry.id   AF-A0AAJ0JN85-F1
#
_cell.length_a   1.000
_cell.length_b   1.000
_cell.length_c   1.000
_cell.angle_alpha   90.00
_cell.angle_beta   90.00
_cell.angle_gamma   90.00
#
_symmetry.space_group_name_H-M   'P 1'
#
loop_
_entity.id
_entity.type
_entity.pdbx_description
1 polymer ?
#
loop_
_entity_poly.entity_id
_entity_poly.type
_entity_poly.pdbx_seq_one_letter_code
_entity_poly.pdbx_strand_id
1 'polypeptide(L)'
;MINTEVIDVLDQVDKVSDMILNSDIYQSYTKARSVMNDDPEAAARYNEFMKNKVKYDEVMRFGKYHPDYQQVTRATRKSKRDYEMVPTVMAYKQMEVELQNLVDEVLTIIATSISDHVKVEVGNPFFRTDMHGCSTGGTCQCKIHA
;
A
#
# COMPACT_ATOMS: atom_id res chain seq x y z
N MET A 1 -28.50 -10.21 -13.72
CA MET A 1 -28.53 -11.62 -14.15
C MET A 1 -27.14 -11.91 -14.70
N ILE A 2 -26.39 -12.83 -14.09
CA ILE A 2 -25.08 -13.24 -14.60
C ILE A 2 -25.37 -14.05 -15.89
N ASN A 3 -24.89 -13.57 -17.04
CA ASN A 3 -24.97 -14.28 -18.31
C ASN A 3 -23.66 -15.06 -18.55
N THR A 4 -23.67 -15.99 -19.50
CA THR A 4 -22.53 -16.86 -19.81
C THR A 4 -21.25 -16.06 -20.14
N GLU A 5 -21.39 -14.93 -20.84
CA GLU A 5 -20.26 -14.05 -21.18
C GLU A 5 -19.53 -13.49 -19.95
N VAL A 6 -20.28 -13.13 -18.89
CA VAL A 6 -19.68 -12.67 -17.63
C VAL A 6 -18.93 -13.81 -16.93
N ILE A 7 -19.43 -15.04 -17.01
CA ILE A 7 -18.76 -16.22 -16.45
C ILE A 7 -17.44 -16.46 -17.19
N ASP A 8 -17.46 -16.42 -18.54
CA ASP A 8 -16.26 -16.61 -19.35
C ASP A 8 -15.18 -15.57 -19.02
N VAL A 9 -15.55 -14.32 -18.75
CA VAL A 9 -14.61 -13.27 -18.33
C VAL A 9 -14.02 -13.57 -16.96
N LEU A 10 -14.84 -14.00 -15.98
CA LEU A 10 -14.35 -14.35 -14.65
C LEU A 10 -13.36 -15.52 -14.70
N ASP A 11 -13.62 -16.53 -15.51
CA ASP A 11 -12.69 -17.65 -15.72
C ASP A 11 -11.33 -17.20 -16.29
N GLN A 12 -11.31 -16.15 -17.13
CA GLN A 12 -10.05 -15.57 -17.62
C GLN A 12 -9.34 -14.73 -16.54
N VAL A 13 -10.10 -14.02 -15.71
CA VAL A 13 -9.53 -13.28 -14.56
C VAL A 13 -8.85 -14.22 -13.58
N ASP A 14 -9.46 -15.38 -13.31
CA ASP A 14 -8.87 -16.40 -12.44
C ASP A 14 -7.53 -16.92 -13.02
N LYS A 15 -7.47 -17.19 -14.33
CA LYS A 15 -6.21 -17.60 -14.99
C LYS A 15 -5.10 -16.54 -14.87
N VAL A 16 -5.44 -15.26 -15.08
CA VAL A 16 -4.47 -14.17 -14.93
C VAL A 16 -4.02 -14.05 -13.48
N SER A 17 -4.93 -14.22 -12.53
CA SER A 17 -4.63 -14.22 -11.10
C SER A 17 -3.67 -15.35 -10.73
N ASP A 18 -3.92 -16.57 -11.23
CA ASP A 18 -3.03 -17.72 -11.04
C ASP A 18 -1.64 -17.47 -11.63
N MET A 19 -1.55 -16.83 -12.80
CA MET A 19 -0.26 -16.45 -13.40
C MET A 19 0.50 -15.47 -12.51
N ILE A 20 -0.18 -14.49 -11.93
CA ILE A 20 0.44 -13.53 -10.99
C ILE A 20 0.93 -14.25 -9.73
N LEU A 21 0.12 -15.14 -9.15
CA LEU A 21 0.49 -15.91 -7.96
C LEU A 21 1.68 -16.83 -8.21
N ASN A 22 1.82 -17.39 -9.42
CA ASN A 22 2.94 -18.24 -9.79
C ASN A 22 4.18 -17.45 -10.24
N SER A 23 4.11 -16.13 -10.37
CA SER A 23 5.23 -15.30 -10.80
C SER A 23 6.36 -15.23 -9.77
N ASP A 24 7.59 -15.04 -10.26
CA ASP A 24 8.78 -14.84 -9.41
C ASP A 24 8.65 -13.61 -8.51
N ILE A 25 7.93 -12.57 -8.97
CA ILE A 25 7.68 -11.33 -8.23
C ILE A 25 6.83 -11.64 -6.99
N TYR A 26 5.72 -12.38 -7.15
CA TYR A 26 4.86 -12.76 -6.03
C TYR A 26 5.58 -13.70 -5.04
N GLN A 27 6.38 -14.63 -5.54
CA GLN A 27 7.18 -15.51 -4.68
C GLN A 27 8.22 -14.71 -3.88
N SER A 28 8.89 -13.74 -4.52
CA SER A 28 9.88 -12.86 -3.86
C SER A 28 9.23 -11.97 -2.81
N TYR A 29 8.06 -11.40 -3.10
CA TYR A 29 7.22 -10.68 -2.14
C TYR A 29 6.86 -11.54 -0.92
N THR A 30 6.36 -12.77 -1.16
CA THR A 30 5.96 -13.68 -0.08
C THR A 30 7.14 -14.06 0.81
N LYS A 31 8.31 -14.31 0.20
CA LYS A 31 9.55 -14.58 0.93
C LYS A 31 9.99 -13.39 1.77
N ALA A 32 10.02 -12.18 1.20
CA ALA A 32 10.38 -10.97 1.92
C ALA A 32 9.42 -10.69 3.09
N ARG A 33 8.12 -10.97 2.90
CA ARG A 33 7.11 -10.88 3.95
C ARG A 33 7.37 -11.84 5.10
N SER A 34 7.71 -13.11 4.81
CA SER A 34 8.07 -14.09 5.84
C SER A 34 9.31 -13.62 6.62
N VAL A 35 10.36 -13.20 5.92
CA VAL A 35 11.61 -12.73 6.55
C VAL A 35 11.35 -11.53 7.47
N MET A 36 10.52 -10.57 7.05
CA MET A 36 10.14 -9.44 7.90
C MET A 36 9.32 -9.87 9.12
N ASN A 37 8.40 -10.83 8.97
CA ASN A 37 7.57 -11.31 10.08
C ASN A 37 8.39 -12.07 11.13
N ASP A 38 9.43 -12.78 10.70
CA ASP A 38 10.32 -13.55 11.57
C ASP A 38 11.42 -12.68 12.22
N ASP A 39 11.51 -11.40 11.85
CA ASP A 39 12.51 -10.46 12.36
C ASP A 39 12.07 -9.85 13.72
N PRO A 40 12.77 -10.18 14.83
CA PRO A 40 12.42 -9.65 16.14
C PRO A 40 12.65 -8.14 16.26
N GLU A 41 13.58 -7.56 15.50
CA GLU A 41 13.80 -6.11 15.49
C GLU A 41 12.62 -5.40 14.83
N ALA A 42 12.19 -5.89 13.66
CA ALA A 42 11.01 -5.36 12.97
C ALA A 42 9.77 -5.42 13.87
N ALA A 43 9.54 -6.55 14.55
CA ALA A 43 8.43 -6.73 15.48
C ALA A 43 8.53 -5.76 16.68
N ALA A 44 9.71 -5.57 17.27
CA ALA A 44 9.91 -4.65 18.38
C ALA A 44 9.63 -3.19 17.98
N ARG A 45 10.16 -2.75 16.83
CA ARG A 45 9.95 -1.40 16.29
C ARG A 45 8.50 -1.16 15.89
N TYR A 46 7.84 -2.16 15.32
CA TYR A 46 6.42 -2.09 15.01
C TYR A 46 5.57 -1.88 16.27
N ASN A 47 5.85 -2.65 17.33
CA ASN A 47 5.16 -2.51 18.61
C ASN A 47 5.39 -1.13 19.25
N GLU A 48 6.60 -0.58 19.18
CA GLU A 48 6.90 0.78 19.63
C GLU A 48 6.10 1.83 18.84
N PHE A 49 6.08 1.70 17.51
CA PHE A 49 5.29 2.57 16.65
C PHE A 49 3.80 2.50 16.98
N MET A 50 3.23 1.31 17.17
CA MET A 50 1.82 1.14 17.52
C MET A 50 1.48 1.76 18.87
N LYS A 51 2.35 1.65 19.88
CA LYS A 51 2.17 2.34 21.17
C LYS A 51 2.13 3.86 21.01
N ASN A 52 3.03 4.42 20.20
CA ASN A 52 3.05 5.86 19.93
C ASN A 52 1.82 6.29 19.11
N LYS A 53 1.37 5.45 18.18
CA LYS A 53 0.16 5.69 17.39
C LYS A 53 -1.09 5.77 18.26
N VAL A 54 -1.26 4.88 19.25
CA VAL A 54 -2.41 4.96 20.18
C VAL A 54 -2.43 6.29 20.92
N LYS A 55 -1.29 6.73 21.46
CA LYS A 55 -1.16 8.05 22.11
C LYS A 55 -1.46 9.19 21.15
N TYR A 56 -1.00 9.07 19.90
CA TYR A 56 -1.26 10.06 18.85
C TYR A 56 -2.74 10.17 18.54
N ASP A 57 -3.43 9.04 18.40
CA ASP A 57 -4.86 9.00 18.11
C ASP A 57 -5.68 9.58 19.28
N GLU A 58 -5.28 9.32 20.53
CA GLU A 58 -5.88 9.94 21.73
C GLU A 58 -5.73 11.45 21.73
N VAL A 59 -4.53 11.96 21.46
CA VAL A 59 -4.25 13.40 21.42
C VAL A 59 -4.95 14.07 20.24
N MET A 60 -5.03 13.41 19.09
CA MET A 60 -5.69 13.92 17.89
C MET A 60 -7.20 14.06 18.04
N ARG A 61 -7.85 13.32 18.94
CA ARG A 61 -9.27 13.52 19.26
C ARG A 61 -9.57 14.95 19.72
N PHE A 62 -8.64 15.56 20.45
CA PHE A 62 -8.74 16.95 20.93
C PHE A 62 -8.10 17.95 19.95
N GLY A 63 -7.27 17.46 19.03
CA GLY A 63 -6.64 18.24 17.98
C GLY A 63 -5.44 19.06 18.45
N LYS A 64 -5.12 20.11 17.69
CA LYS A 64 -3.86 20.86 17.81
C LYS A 64 -3.66 21.59 19.15
N TYR A 65 -4.73 21.79 19.92
CA TYR A 65 -4.69 22.51 21.20
C TYR A 65 -4.31 21.62 22.40
N HIS A 66 -4.13 20.32 22.20
CA HIS A 66 -3.67 19.42 23.25
C HIS A 66 -2.21 19.76 23.63
N PRO A 67 -1.88 19.86 24.93
CA PRO A 67 -0.53 20.24 25.38
C PRO A 67 0.57 19.32 24.82
N ASP A 68 0.28 18.02 24.72
CA ASP A 68 1.25 17.02 24.25
C ASP A 68 1.27 16.82 22.73
N TYR A 69 0.47 17.59 21.96
CA TYR A 69 0.32 17.42 20.50
C TYR A 69 1.65 17.36 19.76
N GLN A 70 2.53 18.32 20.01
CA GLN A 70 3.81 18.39 19.30
C GLN A 70 4.74 17.23 19.67
N GLN A 71 4.75 16.84 20.95
CA GLN A 71 5.60 15.77 21.45
C GLN A 71 5.18 14.44 20.85
N VAL A 72 3.88 14.11 20.93
CA VAL A 72 3.33 12.84 20.44
C VAL A 72 3.42 12.74 18.91
N THR A 73 3.20 13.84 18.19
CA THR A 73 3.40 13.89 16.74
C THR A 73 4.85 13.61 16.35
N ARG A 74 5.82 14.23 17.03
CA ARG A 74 7.25 13.99 16.75
C ARG A 74 7.66 12.55 17.09
N ALA A 75 7.23 12.04 18.25
CA ALA A 75 7.53 10.69 18.69
C ALA A 75 7.00 9.65 17.70
N THR A 76 5.74 9.77 17.28
CA THR A 76 5.10 8.86 16.31
C THR A 76 5.80 8.88 14.95
N ARG A 77 6.16 10.08 14.45
CA ARG A 77 6.92 10.20 13.18
C ARG A 77 8.31 9.61 13.28
N LYS A 78 8.97 9.74 14.44
CA LYS A 78 10.28 9.14 14.68
C LYS A 78 10.19 7.62 14.71
N SER A 79 9.32 7.05 15.54
CA SER A 79 9.17 5.59 15.63
C SER A 79 8.69 4.97 14.33
N LYS A 80 7.87 5.67 13.54
CA LYS A 80 7.52 5.23 12.18
C LYS A 80 8.76 5.12 11.28
N ARG A 81 9.60 6.17 11.25
CA ARG A 81 10.83 6.13 10.46
C ARG A 81 11.77 5.03 10.94
N ASP A 82 11.92 4.87 12.26
CA ASP A 82 12.79 3.84 12.82
C ASP A 82 12.34 2.43 12.42
N TYR A 83 11.02 2.18 12.36
CA TYR A 83 10.45 0.93 11.80
C TYR A 83 10.70 0.81 10.28
N GLU A 84 10.47 1.87 9.52
CA GLU A 84 10.63 1.86 8.05
C GLU A 84 12.08 1.72 7.59
N MET A 85 13.05 2.03 8.44
CA MET A 85 14.49 1.91 8.18
C MET A 85 15.06 0.52 8.52
N VAL A 86 14.25 -0.39 9.09
CA VAL A 86 14.69 -1.76 9.35
C VAL A 86 14.94 -2.46 8.00
N PRO A 87 16.11 -3.09 7.78
CA PRO A 87 16.45 -3.65 6.46
C PRO A 87 15.43 -4.65 5.91
N THR A 88 14.84 -5.48 6.76
CA THR A 88 13.82 -6.47 6.38
C THR A 88 12.50 -5.81 5.96
N VAL A 89 12.09 -4.74 6.67
CA VAL A 89 10.92 -3.92 6.33
C VAL A 89 11.14 -3.18 5.01
N MET A 90 12.34 -2.63 4.80
CA MET A 90 12.70 -1.98 3.53
C MET A 90 12.63 -2.96 2.36
N ALA A 91 13.23 -4.14 2.51
CA ALA A 91 13.22 -5.19 1.49
C ALA A 91 11.78 -5.66 1.18
N TYR A 92 10.95 -5.86 2.20
CA TYR A 92 9.54 -6.19 2.03
C TYR A 92 8.80 -5.10 1.24
N LYS A 93 8.95 -3.82 1.63
CA LYS A 93 8.31 -2.71 0.92
C LYS A 93 8.76 -2.58 -0.53
N GLN A 94 10.03 -2.87 -0.83
CA GLN A 94 10.50 -2.86 -2.21
C GLN A 94 9.78 -3.93 -3.04
N MET A 95 9.70 -5.16 -2.55
CA MET A 95 8.99 -6.24 -3.24
C MET A 95 7.48 -5.98 -3.35
N GLU A 96 6.89 -5.31 -2.35
CA GLU A 96 5.49 -4.87 -2.38
C GLU A 96 5.23 -3.87 -3.52
N VAL A 97 6.14 -2.91 -3.73
CA VAL A 97 6.07 -1.97 -4.85
C VAL A 97 6.24 -2.70 -6.20
N GLU A 98 7.16 -3.65 -6.29
CA GLU A 98 7.35 -4.45 -7.51
C GLU A 98 6.11 -5.27 -7.86
N LEU A 99 5.45 -5.89 -6.87
CA LEU A 99 4.19 -6.59 -7.08
C LEU A 99 3.06 -5.64 -7.49
N GLN A 100 2.96 -4.46 -6.86
CA GLN A 100 1.97 -3.45 -7.25
C GLN A 100 2.18 -3.02 -8.71
N ASN A 101 3.43 -2.81 -9.14
CA ASN A 101 3.74 -2.45 -10.53
C ASN A 101 3.29 -3.52 -11.52
N LEU A 102 3.50 -4.79 -11.20
CA LEU A 102 3.03 -5.89 -12.02
C LEU A 102 1.50 -5.85 -12.20
N VAL A 103 0.76 -5.67 -11.10
CA VAL A 103 -0.70 -5.59 -11.15
C VAL A 103 -1.17 -4.37 -11.93
N ASP A 104 -0.53 -3.22 -11.69
CA ASP A 104 -0.81 -1.96 -12.37
C ASP A 104 -0.57 -2.09 -13.90
N GLU A 105 0.49 -2.77 -14.32
CA GLU A 105 0.79 -3.03 -15.73
C GLU A 105 -0.26 -3.94 -16.37
N VAL A 106 -0.64 -5.04 -15.71
CA VAL A 106 -1.70 -5.95 -16.19
C VAL A 106 -3.02 -5.20 -16.35
N LEU A 107 -3.42 -4.41 -15.37
CA LEU A 107 -4.63 -3.59 -15.43
C LEU A 107 -4.57 -2.58 -16.58
N THR A 108 -3.41 -1.96 -16.79
CA THR A 108 -3.19 -1.01 -17.89
C THR A 108 -3.37 -1.68 -19.24
N ILE A 109 -2.78 -2.86 -19.44
CA ILE A 109 -2.90 -3.64 -20.69
C ILE A 109 -4.36 -4.01 -20.97
N ILE A 110 -5.09 -4.46 -19.93
CA ILE A 110 -6.51 -4.81 -20.08
C ILE A 110 -7.33 -3.58 -20.46
N ALA A 111 -7.15 -2.46 -19.75
CA ALA A 111 -7.92 -1.25 -20.00
C ALA A 111 -7.70 -0.68 -21.41
N THR A 112 -6.44 -0.58 -21.86
CA THR A 112 -6.12 -0.06 -23.20
C THR A 112 -6.60 -1.00 -24.32
N SER A 113 -6.66 -2.31 -24.06
CA SER A 113 -7.22 -3.27 -25.04
C SER A 113 -8.72 -3.07 -25.31
N ILE A 114 -9.45 -2.45 -24.37
CA ILE A 114 -10.88 -2.15 -24.50
C ILE A 114 -11.08 -0.76 -25.09
N SER A 115 -10.34 0.25 -24.63
CA SER A 115 -10.37 1.61 -25.18
C SER A 115 -9.20 2.45 -24.67
N ASP A 116 -8.56 3.17 -25.59
CA ASP A 116 -7.46 4.11 -25.29
C ASP A 116 -7.87 5.28 -24.36
N HIS A 117 -9.17 5.47 -24.13
CA HIS A 117 -9.72 6.56 -23.32
C HIS A 117 -10.13 6.14 -21.89
N VAL A 118 -9.93 4.87 -21.51
CA VAL A 118 -10.26 4.41 -20.15
C VAL A 118 -9.20 4.92 -19.18
N LYS A 119 -9.64 5.69 -18.18
CA LYS A 119 -8.77 6.15 -17.09
C LYS A 119 -8.53 5.02 -16.10
N VAL A 120 -7.28 4.58 -15.97
CA VAL A 120 -6.88 3.61 -14.95
C VAL A 120 -6.36 4.37 -13.74
N GLU A 121 -6.99 4.17 -12.58
CA GLU A 121 -6.44 4.66 -11.31
C GLU A 121 -5.33 3.70 -10.88
N VAL A 122 -4.08 4.12 -11.09
CA VAL A 122 -2.92 3.29 -10.82
C VAL A 122 -2.45 3.47 -9.37
N GLY A 123 -2.13 2.35 -8.69
CA GLY A 123 -1.69 2.36 -7.29
C GLY A 123 -0.32 3.02 -7.11
N ASN A 124 0.57 2.82 -8.09
CA ASN A 124 1.89 3.46 -8.12
C ASN A 124 1.84 4.90 -8.68
N PRO A 125 2.35 5.91 -7.94
CA PRO A 125 2.49 7.29 -8.42
C PRO A 125 3.23 7.47 -9.75
N PHE A 126 4.12 6.56 -10.15
CA PHE A 126 4.89 6.66 -11.40
C PHE A 126 4.04 6.47 -12.65
N PHE A 127 2.91 5.77 -12.56
CA PHE A 127 2.03 5.47 -13.70
C PHE A 127 0.78 6.36 -13.74
N ARG A 128 0.70 7.35 -12.84
CA ARG A 128 -0.35 8.37 -12.87
C ARG A 128 -0.14 9.29 -14.07
N THR A 129 -0.98 9.14 -15.09
CA THR A 129 -1.03 10.03 -16.27
C THR A 129 -1.79 11.33 -15.97
N ASP A 130 -2.46 11.40 -14.83
CA ASP A 130 -3.07 12.58 -14.28
C ASP A 130 -2.04 13.47 -13.56
N MET A 131 -1.44 14.38 -14.34
CA MET A 131 -0.81 15.60 -13.83
C MET A 131 -1.86 16.55 -13.23
N HIS A 132 -2.55 16.12 -12.17
CA HIS A 132 -3.25 17.03 -11.29
C HIS A 132 -2.25 17.55 -10.27
N GLY A 133 -1.64 18.68 -10.65
CA GLY A 133 -0.81 19.48 -9.75
C GLY A 133 -1.51 19.78 -8.43
N CYS A 134 -0.69 19.91 -7.40
CA CYS A 134 -0.99 20.46 -6.09
C CYS A 134 -1.84 21.75 -6.16
N SER A 135 -3.18 21.63 -6.18
CA SER A 135 -4.11 22.76 -6.13
C SER A 135 -5.57 22.31 -6.02
N THR A 136 -5.97 21.73 -4.88
CA THR A 136 -7.31 21.93 -4.31
C THR A 136 -7.33 21.44 -2.86
N GLY A 137 -7.75 22.31 -1.95
CA GLY A 137 -7.66 22.13 -0.52
C GLY A 137 -8.57 21.04 0.03
N GLY A 138 -8.05 20.36 1.07
CA GLY A 138 -8.84 19.66 2.07
C GLY A 138 -9.38 18.30 1.65
N THR A 139 -8.58 17.24 1.83
CA THR A 139 -8.96 15.91 2.36
C THR A 139 -7.92 14.86 1.93
N CYS A 140 -6.77 14.80 2.61
CA CYS A 140 -5.94 13.60 2.56
C CYS A 140 -6.63 12.50 3.40
N GLN A 141 -7.47 11.70 2.77
CA GLN A 141 -8.05 10.48 3.33
C GLN A 141 -7.12 9.29 3.04
N CYS A 142 -6.05 9.18 3.82
CA CYS A 142 -5.32 7.91 3.93
C CYS A 142 -6.20 6.94 4.73
N LYS A 143 -6.98 6.11 4.06
CA LYS A 143 -7.59 4.95 4.70
C LYS A 143 -6.48 3.99 5.10
N ILE A 144 -6.51 3.61 6.37
CA ILE A 144 -5.67 2.56 6.94
C ILE A 144 -6.40 1.27 6.58
N HIS A 145 -5.83 0.41 5.74
CA HIS A 145 -6.35 -0.94 5.58
C HIS A 145 -6.12 -1.68 6.90
N ALA A 146 -7.23 -2.16 7.47
CA ALA A 146 -7.30 -2.97 8.68
C ALA A 146 -6.93 -4.43 8.39
#